data_AF-A0A520EP90-F1
#
_entry.id   AF-A0A520EP90-F1
#
_cell.length_a   1.000
_cell.length_b   1.000
_cell.length_c   1.000
_cell.angle_alpha   90.00
_cell.angle_beta   90.00
_cell.angle_gamma   90.00
#
_symmetry.space_group_name_H-M   'P 1'
#
loop_
_entity.id
_entity.type
_entity.pdbx_description
1 polymer ?
#
loop_
_entity_poly.entity_id
_entity_poly.type
_entity_poly.pdbx_seq_one_letter_code
_entity_poly.pdbx_strand_id
1 'polypeptide(L)' 'METDNEPTVGARVKVRTRNDDKSGADSSGSDAYETGAIVDDFGVQATDSTSRDWAVAKRWAVALDSGRLVFVDTDDLTLA' A
#
# COMPACT_ATOMS: atom_id res chain seq x y z
N MET A 1 23.89 11.81 -5.94
CA MET A 1 23.02 10.92 -6.72
C MET A 1 22.47 9.93 -5.70
N GLU A 2 21.36 10.27 -5.07
CA GLU A 2 20.69 9.37 -4.13
C GLU A 2 19.83 8.43 -4.97
N THR A 3 20.19 7.15 -4.99
CA THR A 3 19.45 6.10 -5.70
C THR A 3 18.93 5.11 -4.68
N ASP A 4 18.29 5.55 -3.60
CA ASP A 4 18.08 4.66 -2.45
C ASP A 4 16.76 5.00 -1.76
N ASN A 5 15.66 4.45 -2.27
CA ASN A 5 14.51 3.96 -1.49
C ASN A 5 13.32 3.54 -2.38
N GLU A 6 13.56 3.15 -3.63
CA GLU A 6 12.51 2.43 -4.35
C GLU A 6 12.29 1.08 -3.66
N PRO A 7 11.07 0.76 -3.22
CA PRO A 7 10.79 -0.53 -2.61
C PRO A 7 11.10 -1.65 -3.59
N THR A 8 11.54 -2.80 -3.09
CA THR A 8 11.83 -3.99 -3.92
C THR A 8 11.13 -5.21 -3.34
N VAL A 9 10.92 -6.25 -4.15
CA VAL A 9 10.39 -7.52 -3.65
C VAL A 9 11.28 -8.06 -2.53
N GLY A 10 10.67 -8.43 -1.41
CA GLY A 10 11.33 -8.82 -0.17
C GLY A 10 11.59 -7.68 0.82
N ALA A 11 11.44 -6.41 0.41
CA ALA A 11 11.62 -5.27 1.30
C ALA A 11 10.54 -5.25 2.39
N ARG A 12 10.95 -4.92 3.62
CA ARG A 12 10.06 -4.71 4.75
C ARG A 12 9.50 -3.29 4.71
N VAL A 13 8.19 -3.20 4.80
CA VAL A 13 7.46 -1.93 4.65
C VAL A 13 6.39 -1.79 5.71
N LYS A 14 6.08 -0.55 6.08
CA LYS A 14 4.88 -0.15 6.79
C LYS A 14 3.86 0.32 5.76
N VAL A 15 2.67 -0.24 5.82
CA VAL A 15 1.53 0.11 4.97
C VAL A 15 0.56 0.91 5.79
N ARG A 16 0.14 2.07 5.28
CA ARG A 16 -0.96 2.83 5.87
C ARG A 16 -2.28 2.12 5.57
N THR A 17 -2.93 1.62 6.61
CA THR A 17 -4.25 0.99 6.53
C THR A 17 -5.31 1.91 7.14
N ARG A 18 -6.42 2.13 6.43
CA ARG A 18 -7.61 2.66 7.08
C ARG A 18 -8.32 1.50 7.76
N ASN A 19 -8.54 1.61 9.06
CA ASN A 19 -9.46 0.70 9.73
C ASN A 19 -10.87 1.05 9.26
N ASP A 20 -11.36 0.35 8.24
CA ASP A 20 -12.75 0.39 7.80
C ASP A 20 -13.68 -0.37 8.76
N ASP A 21 -13.26 -0.65 10.01
CA ASP A 21 -14.11 -1.22 11.04
C ASP A 21 -15.21 -0.21 11.38
N LYS A 22 -16.28 -0.28 10.60
CA LYS A 22 -17.53 0.46 10.75
C LYS A 22 -18.31 -0.16 11.91
N SER A 23 -17.74 -0.21 13.11
CA SER A 23 -18.53 -0.29 14.34
C SER A 23 -18.77 1.15 14.81
N GLY A 24 -20.03 1.56 14.75
CA GLY A 24 -20.42 2.97 14.80
C GLY A 24 -20.05 3.71 16.09
N ALA A 25 -20.01 5.04 15.93
CA ALA A 25 -19.84 6.07 16.96
C ALA A 25 -18.41 6.27 17.49
N ASP A 26 -17.52 6.71 16.61
CA ASP A 26 -16.58 7.83 16.82
C ASP A 26 -15.50 7.77 15.72
N SER A 27 -15.71 8.52 14.64
CA SER A 27 -14.84 8.55 13.45
C SER A 27 -13.51 9.27 13.68
N SER A 28 -12.86 9.05 14.82
CA SER A 28 -11.44 9.35 14.98
C SER A 28 -10.67 8.15 14.42
N GLY A 29 -10.80 7.94 13.10
CA GLY A 29 -10.07 6.88 12.39
C GLY A 29 -8.59 7.25 12.41
N SER A 30 -7.87 6.74 13.41
CA SER A 30 -6.42 6.83 13.44
C SER A 30 -5.87 6.11 12.20
N ASP A 31 -5.04 6.79 11.42
CA ASP A 31 -4.23 6.13 10.40
C ASP A 31 -3.42 5.03 11.12
N ALA A 32 -3.79 3.78 10.88
CA ALA A 32 -3.08 2.62 11.42
C ALA A 32 -1.99 2.23 10.42
N TYR A 33 -0.83 1.83 10.94
CA TYR A 33 0.25 1.31 10.12
C TYR A 33 0.48 -0.16 10.46
N GLU A 34 0.55 -1.00 9.45
CA GLU A 34 0.89 -2.41 9.59
C GLU A 34 2.17 -2.73 8.84
N THR A 35 3.03 -3.54 9.45
CA THR A 35 4.27 -3.98 8.82
C THR A 35 4.01 -5.21 7.95
N GLY A 36 4.73 -5.31 6.84
CA GLY A 36 4.69 -6.45 5.93
C GLY A 36 5.93 -6.54 5.06
N ALA A 37 5.90 -7.46 4.11
CA ALA A 37 6.93 -7.61 3.08
C ALA A 37 6.31 -7.50 1.68
N ILE A 38 7.00 -6.82 0.77
CA ILE A 38 6.62 -6.83 -0.64
C ILE A 38 6.83 -8.24 -1.20
N VAL A 39 5.81 -8.80 -1.83
CA VAL A 39 5.85 -10.13 -2.43
C VAL A 39 5.80 -10.10 -3.96
N ASP A 40 5.36 -8.99 -4.56
CA ASP A 40 5.36 -8.82 -6.01
C ASP A 40 5.42 -7.33 -6.41
N ASP A 41 5.96 -7.08 -7.61
CA ASP A 41 6.02 -5.78 -8.28
C ASP A 41 5.33 -5.86 -9.64
N PHE A 42 4.13 -5.27 -9.75
CA PHE A 42 3.40 -5.23 -11.02
C PHE A 42 3.91 -4.14 -11.99
N GLY A 43 4.94 -3.40 -11.60
CA GLY A 43 5.51 -2.29 -12.35
C GLY A 43 4.65 -1.03 -12.32
N VAL A 44 5.17 0.04 -12.93
CA VAL A 44 4.46 1.31 -13.05
C VAL A 44 3.19 1.12 -13.88
N GLN A 45 2.04 1.36 -13.26
CA GLN A 45 0.75 1.27 -13.94
C GLN A 45 0.51 2.55 -14.74
N ALA A 46 0.17 2.40 -16.01
CA ALA A 46 -0.24 3.55 -16.82
C ALA A 46 -1.58 4.07 -16.32
N THR A 47 -1.70 5.38 -16.10
CA THR A 47 -3.00 6.00 -15.86
C THR A 47 -3.86 5.81 -17.11
N ASP A 48 -4.93 5.02 -16.99
CA ASP A 48 -5.88 4.85 -18.09
C ASP A 48 -6.50 6.23 -18.41
N SER A 49 -6.43 6.64 -19.68
CA SER A 49 -6.97 7.92 -20.16
C SER A 49 -8.51 7.94 -20.19
N THR A 50 -9.15 6.85 -19.79
CA THR A 50 -10.60 6.63 -19.85
C THR A 50 -11.41 7.33 -18.72
N SER A 51 -10.89 8.37 -18.06
CA SER A 51 -11.59 9.07 -16.95
C SER A 51 -12.02 8.13 -15.81
N ARG A 52 -11.23 7.08 -15.55
CA ARG A 52 -11.45 6.07 -14.49
C ARG A 52 -10.43 6.23 -13.36
N ASP A 53 -10.38 7.43 -12.80
CA ASP A 53 -9.57 7.76 -11.61
C ASP A 53 -9.87 6.86 -10.39
N TRP A 54 -11.07 6.29 -10.32
CA TRP A 54 -11.50 5.34 -9.29
C TRP A 54 -10.99 3.90 -9.48
N ALA A 55 -10.44 3.56 -10.65
CA ALA A 55 -10.00 2.20 -11.00
C ALA A 55 -8.49 2.12 -11.30
N VAL A 56 -7.69 2.91 -10.58
CA VAL A 56 -6.23 2.91 -10.76
C VAL A 56 -5.63 1.63 -10.18
N ALA A 57 -4.91 0.88 -11.02
CA ALA A 57 -4.21 -0.32 -10.61
C ALA A 57 -3.05 0.05 -9.67
N LYS A 58 -2.86 -0.79 -8.63
CA LYS A 58 -1.83 -0.62 -7.61
C LYS A 58 -0.57 -1.42 -7.98
N ARG A 59 0.61 -0.84 -7.76
CA ARG A 59 1.88 -1.46 -8.16
C ARG A 59 2.31 -2.64 -7.28
N TRP A 60 2.16 -2.53 -5.95
CA TRP A 60 2.80 -3.46 -5.02
C TRP A 60 1.81 -4.44 -4.43
N ALA A 61 2.19 -5.72 -4.39
CA ALA A 61 1.57 -6.70 -3.49
C ALA A 61 2.37 -6.78 -2.20
N VAL A 62 1.74 -6.56 -1.05
CA VAL A 62 2.36 -6.65 0.27
C VAL A 62 1.66 -7.69 1.13
N ALA A 63 2.42 -8.67 1.60
CA ALA A 63 1.97 -9.59 2.63
C ALA A 63 2.21 -8.95 4.00
N LEU A 64 1.12 -8.52 4.65
CA LEU A 64 1.16 -7.99 6.01
C LEU A 64 1.48 -9.12 7.01
N ASP A 65 2.11 -8.77 8.12
CA ASP A 65 2.39 -9.72 9.21
C ASP A 65 1.09 -10.26 9.85
N SER A 66 -0.04 -9.56 9.67
CA SER A 66 -1.37 -10.02 10.05
C SER A 66 -1.92 -11.15 9.15
N GLY A 67 -1.19 -11.52 8.09
CA GLY A 67 -1.57 -12.58 7.15
C GLY A 67 -2.46 -12.11 5.99
N ARG A 68 -2.79 -10.81 5.92
CA ARG A 68 -3.54 -10.23 4.79
C ARG A 68 -2.60 -9.86 3.65
N LEU A 69 -3.09 -10.05 2.42
CA LEU A 69 -2.46 -9.53 1.22
C LEU A 69 -3.14 -8.21 0.84
N VAL A 70 -2.36 -7.15 0.70
CA VAL A 70 -2.85 -5.81 0.30
C VAL A 70 -2.14 -5.33 -0.96
N PHE A 71 -2.86 -4.52 -1.74
CA PHE A 71 -2.35 -3.91 -2.96
C PHE A 71 -2.28 -2.41 -2.79
N VAL A 72 -1.10 -1.82 -2.96
CA VAL A 72 -0.84 -0.41 -2.65
C VAL A 72 0.14 0.21 -3.64
N ASP A 73 0.14 1.55 -3.71
CA ASP A 73 1.13 2.30 -4.48
C ASP A 73 2.32 2.69 -3.60
N THR A 74 3.41 3.11 -4.23
CA THR A 74 4.63 3.52 -3.52
C THR A 74 4.38 4.64 -2.50
N ASP A 75 3.44 5.55 -2.77
CA ASP A 75 3.11 6.67 -1.88
C ASP A 75 2.46 6.23 -0.56
N ASP A 76 1.90 5.02 -0.52
CA ASP A 76 1.28 4.42 0.68
C ASP A 76 2.27 3.54 1.47
N LEU A 77 3.53 3.44 1.02
CA LEU A 77 4.57 2.64 1.63
C LEU A 77 5.63 3.49 2.33
N THR A 78 6.14 2.97 3.43
CA THR A 78 7.36 3.48 4.07
C THR A 78 8.25 2.30 4.40
N LEU A 79 9.55 2.36 4.07
CA LEU A 79 10.49 1.31 4.46
C LEU A 79 10.53 1.18 6.00
N ALA A 80 10.50 -0.05 6.49
CA ALA A 80 10.33 -0.36 7.92
C ALA A 80 11.65 -0.37 8.69
#